data_AF-A0A183CV85-F1
#
_entry.id   AF-A0A183CV85-F1
#
_cell.length_a   1.000
_cell.length_b   1.000
_cell.length_c   1.000
_cell.angle_alpha   90.00
_cell.angle_beta   90.00
_cell.angle_gamma   90.00
#
_symmetry.space_group_name_H-M   'P 1'
#
loop_
_entity.id
_entity.type
_entity.pdbx_description
1 polymer ?
#
loop_
_entity_poly.entity_id
_entity_poly.type
_entity_poly.pdbx_seq_one_letter_code
_entity_poly.pdbx_strand_id
1 'polypeptide(L)'
;MMDFETLLAEVGDFGPFQIILFFLICLPASLPSAFSAFNQPFVVGQPAHRCRLPEGREDLNPEEMSCQQYSADEIDFIWNSTADVDNMRKLWGNLKLIPCQMGWIYDNSTYIDTLVTEVSSIKT
;
A
#
# COMPACT_ATOMS: atom_id res chain seq x y z
N MET A 1 32.42 51.41 -9.54
CA MET A 1 31.87 50.04 -9.50
C MET A 1 31.68 49.75 -8.03
N MET A 2 30.45 49.92 -7.54
CA MET A 2 30.14 49.99 -6.11
C MET A 2 30.28 48.59 -5.46
N ASP A 3 31.29 48.44 -4.61
CA ASP A 3 31.22 48.00 -3.20
C ASP A 3 30.26 46.87 -2.80
N PHE A 4 29.92 45.93 -3.68
CA PHE A 4 29.15 44.74 -3.30
C PHE A 4 29.94 43.87 -2.29
N GLU A 5 31.24 43.69 -2.52
CA GLU A 5 32.16 43.01 -1.59
C GLU A 5 32.29 43.75 -0.25
N THR A 6 32.26 45.09 -0.27
CA THR A 6 32.32 45.93 0.94
C THR A 6 31.01 45.87 1.72
N LEU A 7 29.86 45.78 1.04
CA LEU A 7 28.56 45.52 1.67
C LEU A 7 28.49 44.10 2.27
N LEU A 8 29.08 43.10 1.62
CA LEU A 8 29.20 41.75 2.18
C LEU A 8 30.16 41.70 3.38
N ALA A 9 31.22 42.51 3.39
CA ALA A 9 32.12 42.65 4.55
C ALA A 9 31.46 43.40 5.72
N GLU A 10 30.60 44.39 5.46
CA GLU A 10 29.86 45.19 6.44
C GLU A 10 28.72 44.39 7.11
N VAL A 11 28.05 43.51 6.36
CA VAL A 11 26.97 42.64 6.87
C VAL A 11 27.51 41.52 7.76
N GLY A 12 28.80 41.20 7.66
CA GLY A 12 29.48 40.18 8.47
C GLY A 12 29.20 38.76 8.00
N ASP A 13 30.23 37.92 8.05
CA ASP A 13 30.09 36.47 7.86
C ASP A 13 29.14 35.89 8.91
N PHE A 14 28.48 34.76 8.63
CA PHE A 14 27.52 34.16 9.55
C PHE A 14 28.18 33.90 10.91
N GLY A 15 27.83 34.72 11.91
CA GLY A 15 28.36 34.55 13.26
C GLY A 15 27.91 33.21 13.84
N PRO A 16 28.68 32.61 14.78
CA PRO A 16 28.31 31.34 15.40
C PRO A 16 26.93 31.38 16.05
N PHE A 17 26.54 32.53 16.60
CA PHE A 17 25.19 32.76 17.11
C PHE A 17 24.09 32.67 16.04
N GLN A 18 24.35 33.18 14.85
CA GLN A 18 23.41 33.20 13.73
C GLN A 18 23.22 31.78 13.16
N ILE A 19 24.31 31.00 13.10
CA ILE A 19 24.29 29.59 12.73
C ILE A 19 23.52 28.76 13.78
N ILE A 20 23.80 28.96 15.07
CA ILE A 20 23.08 28.27 16.15
C ILE A 20 21.59 28.58 16.09
N LEU A 21 21.22 29.86 15.96
CA LEU A 21 19.82 30.29 15.87
C LEU A 21 19.11 29.70 14.65
N PHE A 22 19.79 29.63 13.51
CA PHE A 22 19.27 29.00 12.30
C PHE A 22 18.91 27.53 12.54
N PHE A 23 19.82 26.73 13.11
CA PHE A 23 19.53 25.33 13.42
C PHE A 23 18.44 25.20 14.51
N LEU A 24 18.44 26.07 15.52
CA LEU A 24 17.45 26.07 16.60
C LEU A 24 16.02 26.35 16.10
N ILE A 25 15.85 27.09 15.00
CA ILE A 25 14.55 27.40 14.42
C ILE A 25 14.19 26.40 13.32
N CYS A 26 15.13 26.13 12.41
CA CYS A 26 14.88 25.29 11.24
C CYS A 26 14.75 23.80 11.57
N LEU A 27 15.49 23.27 12.55
CA LEU A 27 15.38 21.86 12.94
C LEU A 27 14.00 21.52 13.55
N PRO A 28 13.49 22.21 14.58
CA PRO A 28 12.17 21.87 15.12
C PRO A 28 11.03 22.15 14.14
N ALA A 29 11.19 23.08 13.19
CA ALA A 29 10.20 23.28 12.13
C ALA A 29 10.21 22.16 11.07
N SER A 30 11.37 21.61 10.74
CA SER A 30 11.53 20.58 9.68
C SER A 30 11.40 19.15 10.19
N LEU A 31 11.74 18.87 11.45
CA LEU A 31 11.69 17.53 12.03
C LEU A 31 10.29 16.89 12.02
N PRO A 32 9.19 17.56 12.41
CA PRO A 32 7.84 17.00 12.32
C PRO A 32 7.43 16.69 10.88
N SER A 33 7.85 17.53 9.94
CA SER A 33 7.57 17.34 8.51
C SER A 33 8.36 16.18 7.91
N ALA A 34 9.61 15.96 8.34
CA ALA A 34 10.41 14.83 7.90
C ALA A 34 9.85 13.52 8.48
N PHE A 35 9.53 13.50 9.78
CA PHE A 35 8.97 12.32 10.45
C PHE A 35 7.63 11.89 9.85
N SER A 36 6.76 12.83 9.51
CA SER A 36 5.47 12.50 8.87
C SER A 36 5.66 11.86 7.49
N ALA A 37 6.65 12.29 6.71
CA ALA A 37 6.99 11.70 5.42
C ALA A 37 7.56 10.27 5.55
N PHE A 38 8.44 10.03 6.54
CA PHE A 38 9.02 8.69 6.75
C PHE A 38 8.01 7.65 7.27
N ASN A 39 6.97 8.09 7.98
CA ASN A 39 5.94 7.18 8.47
C ASN A 39 4.92 6.76 7.39
N GLN A 40 4.83 7.48 6.26
CA GLN A 40 3.87 7.18 5.20
C GLN A 40 3.91 5.73 4.67
N PRO A 41 5.08 5.13 4.35
CA PRO A 41 5.12 3.76 3.86
C PRO A 41 4.56 2.73 4.85
N PHE A 42 4.63 2.96 6.17
CA PHE A 42 4.09 2.03 7.16
C PHE A 42 2.59 2.22 7.42
N VAL A 43 2.08 3.43 7.17
CA VAL A 43 0.66 3.78 7.33
C VAL A 43 -0.16 3.41 6.09
N VAL A 44 0.39 3.65 4.90
CA VAL A 44 -0.33 3.51 3.61
C VAL A 44 0.19 2.32 2.80
N GLY A 45 1.34 1.76 3.15
CA GLY A 45 1.87 0.58 2.48
C GLY A 45 0.93 -0.61 2.61
N GLN A 46 0.33 -0.98 1.49
CA GLN A 46 -0.42 -2.21 1.35
C GLN A 46 0.45 -3.20 0.57
N PRO A 47 1.01 -4.23 1.23
CA PRO A 47 1.78 -5.24 0.54
C PRO A 47 0.89 -6.04 -0.41
N ALA A 48 1.53 -6.73 -1.36
CA ALA A 48 0.84 -7.68 -2.22
C ALA A 48 0.10 -8.69 -1.34
N HIS A 49 -1.18 -8.91 -1.63
CA HIS A 49 -2.05 -9.74 -0.82
C HIS A 49 -3.02 -10.49 -1.70
N ARG A 50 -3.37 -11.70 -1.31
CA ARG A 50 -4.35 -12.54 -2.01
C ARG A 50 -5.51 -12.87 -1.09
N CYS A 51 -6.68 -13.18 -1.65
CA CYS A 51 -7.79 -13.69 -0.86
C CYS A 51 -7.37 -14.95 -0.10
N ARG A 52 -7.79 -15.06 1.16
CA ARG A 52 -7.79 -16.34 1.87
C ARG A 52 -8.95 -17.17 1.33
N LEU A 53 -8.64 -18.34 0.78
CA LEU A 53 -9.63 -19.25 0.20
C LEU A 53 -9.93 -20.40 1.17
N PRO A 54 -11.14 -20.98 1.11
CA PRO A 54 -11.44 -22.20 1.84
C PRO A 54 -10.55 -23.36 1.37
N GLU A 55 -10.25 -24.29 2.26
CA GLU A 55 -9.38 -25.42 1.95
C GLU A 55 -9.94 -26.25 0.77
N GLY A 56 -9.09 -26.49 -0.23
CA GLY A 56 -9.48 -27.25 -1.44
C GLY A 56 -10.24 -26.44 -2.50
N ARG A 57 -10.37 -25.12 -2.34
CA ARG A 57 -11.11 -24.25 -3.27
C ARG A 57 -10.20 -23.22 -3.98
N GLU A 58 -9.16 -23.71 -4.65
CA GLU A 58 -8.26 -22.87 -5.46
C GLU A 58 -8.92 -22.36 -6.75
N ASP A 59 -10.04 -22.98 -7.15
CA ASP A 59 -10.93 -22.60 -8.25
C ASP A 59 -11.52 -21.18 -8.10
N LEU A 60 -11.54 -20.65 -6.88
CA LEU A 60 -12.05 -19.33 -6.57
C LEU A 60 -11.02 -18.20 -6.78
N ASN A 61 -9.75 -18.54 -7.01
CA ASN A 61 -8.67 -17.58 -7.14
C ASN A 61 -8.65 -16.94 -8.55
N PRO A 62 -8.83 -15.61 -8.68
CA PRO A 62 -8.62 -14.93 -9.94
C PRO A 62 -7.12 -14.65 -10.14
N GLU A 63 -6.57 -15.14 -11.25
CA GLU A 63 -5.14 -15.09 -11.56
C GLU A 63 -4.60 -13.65 -11.72
N GLU A 64 -5.46 -12.71 -12.16
CA GLU A 64 -5.08 -11.31 -12.40
C GLU A 64 -5.45 -10.33 -11.27
N MET A 65 -6.33 -10.69 -10.34
CA MET A 65 -6.90 -9.73 -9.38
C MET A 65 -6.83 -10.21 -7.94
N SER A 66 -5.73 -9.91 -7.25
CA SER A 66 -5.50 -10.45 -5.92
C SER A 66 -6.41 -9.86 -4.82
N CYS A 67 -7.17 -8.80 -5.13
CA CYS A 67 -8.12 -8.14 -4.23
C CYS A 67 -9.55 -8.74 -4.24
N GLN A 68 -9.84 -9.70 -5.11
CA GLN A 68 -11.20 -10.22 -5.31
C GLN A 68 -11.16 -11.73 -5.46
N GLN A 69 -12.31 -12.39 -5.31
CA GLN A 69 -12.46 -13.81 -5.57
C GLN A 69 -13.72 -14.08 -6.38
N TYR A 70 -13.78 -15.24 -7.02
CA TYR A 70 -15.02 -15.70 -7.63
C TYR A 70 -16.05 -16.12 -6.57
N SER A 71 -17.32 -16.03 -6.94
CA SER A 71 -18.42 -16.52 -6.10
C SER A 71 -18.42 -18.06 -6.06
N ALA A 72 -18.41 -18.63 -4.85
CA ALA A 72 -18.43 -20.08 -4.67
C ALA A 72 -19.66 -20.73 -5.29
N ASP A 73 -20.85 -20.13 -5.09
CA ASP A 73 -22.10 -20.64 -5.63
C ASP A 73 -22.11 -20.65 -7.17
N GLU A 74 -21.48 -19.66 -7.80
CA GLU A 74 -21.42 -19.53 -9.26
C GLU A 74 -20.45 -20.56 -9.86
N ILE A 75 -19.30 -20.76 -9.21
CA ILE A 75 -18.36 -21.81 -9.59
C ILE A 75 -18.99 -23.20 -9.40
N ASP A 76 -19.67 -23.45 -8.28
CA ASP A 76 -20.34 -24.73 -8.02
C ASP A 76 -21.44 -25.01 -9.05
N PHE A 77 -22.17 -23.98 -9.48
CA PHE A 77 -23.15 -24.09 -10.57
C PHE A 77 -22.50 -24.46 -11.90
N ILE A 78 -21.35 -23.87 -12.22
CA ILE A 78 -20.61 -24.16 -13.46
C ILE A 78 -20.08 -25.60 -13.44
N TRP A 79 -19.51 -26.05 -12.32
CA TRP A 79 -19.01 -27.42 -12.17
C TRP A 79 -20.11 -28.49 -12.30
N ASN A 80 -21.34 -28.16 -11.88
CA ASN A 80 -22.50 -29.06 -12.02
C ASN A 80 -23.20 -28.90 -13.38
N SER A 81 -22.75 -27.99 -14.24
CA SER A 81 -23.35 -27.76 -15.54
C SER A 81 -22.89 -28.81 -16.56
N THR A 82 -23.82 -29.43 -17.27
CA THR A 82 -23.53 -30.31 -18.41
C THR A 82 -23.33 -29.53 -19.71
N ALA A 83 -22.85 -28.28 -19.63
CA ALA A 83 -22.71 -27.39 -20.77
C ALA A 83 -21.60 -27.86 -21.73
N ASP A 84 -21.80 -27.61 -23.02
CA ASP A 84 -20.76 -27.79 -24.05
C ASP A 84 -19.55 -26.86 -23.80
N VAL A 85 -18.39 -27.22 -24.34
CA VAL A 85 -17.10 -26.53 -24.09
C VAL A 85 -17.18 -25.03 -24.41
N ASP A 86 -17.88 -24.65 -25.48
CA ASP A 86 -18.06 -23.24 -25.86
C ASP A 86 -18.94 -22.46 -24.87
N ASN A 87 -19.95 -23.12 -24.28
CA ASN A 87 -20.79 -22.51 -23.25
C ASN A 87 -20.05 -22.42 -21.91
N MET A 88 -19.23 -23.42 -21.57
CA MET A 88 -18.36 -23.35 -20.39
C MET A 88 -17.44 -22.14 -20.48
N ARG A 89 -16.71 -21.95 -21.58
CA ARG A 89 -15.80 -20.80 -21.72
C ARG A 89 -16.50 -19.45 -21.55
N LYS A 90 -17.74 -19.33 -22.04
CA LYS A 90 -18.57 -18.13 -21.83
C LYS A 90 -19.01 -17.98 -20.37
N LEU A 91 -19.36 -19.05 -19.68
CA LEU A 91 -19.71 -19.00 -18.25
C LEU A 91 -18.50 -18.53 -17.42
N TRP A 92 -17.33 -19.15 -17.64
CA TRP A 92 -16.07 -18.77 -16.98
C TRP A 92 -15.71 -17.29 -17.21
N GLY A 93 -15.96 -16.77 -18.41
CA GLY A 93 -15.72 -15.36 -18.74
C GLY A 93 -16.74 -14.36 -18.16
N ASN A 94 -17.88 -14.83 -17.62
CA ASN A 94 -18.93 -13.97 -17.06
C ASN A 94 -19.02 -14.05 -15.53
N LEU A 95 -18.11 -14.76 -14.86
CA LEU A 95 -18.16 -14.87 -13.41
C LEU A 95 -18.08 -13.54 -12.70
N LYS A 96 -18.91 -13.40 -11.67
CA LYS A 96 -18.89 -12.22 -10.82
C LYS A 96 -17.74 -12.30 -9.82
N LEU A 97 -17.03 -11.19 -9.72
CA LEU A 97 -16.04 -10.97 -8.68
C LEU A 97 -16.70 -10.39 -7.44
N ILE A 98 -16.38 -10.99 -6.29
CA ILE A 98 -16.85 -10.59 -4.98
C ILE A 98 -15.65 -10.24 -4.09
N PRO A 99 -15.82 -9.40 -3.05
CA PRO A 99 -14.78 -9.20 -2.06
C PRO A 99 -14.48 -10.50 -1.31
N CYS A 100 -13.22 -10.69 -0.89
CA CYS A 100 -12.80 -11.90 -0.18
C CYS A 100 -13.63 -12.11 1.09
N GLN A 101 -14.13 -13.33 1.28
CA GLN A 101 -15.01 -13.66 2.41
C GLN A 101 -14.25 -14.11 3.66
N MET A 102 -13.05 -14.70 3.50
CA MET A 102 -12.25 -15.23 4.62
C MET A 102 -11.04 -14.36 4.98
N GLY A 103 -11.05 -13.10 4.57
CA GLY A 103 -9.93 -12.17 4.76
C GLY A 103 -8.80 -12.34 3.75
N TRP A 104 -7.60 -11.91 4.14
CA TRP A 104 -6.46 -11.71 3.24
C TRP A 104 -5.23 -12.49 3.72
N ILE A 105 -4.41 -12.91 2.77
CA ILE A 105 -3.07 -13.44 3.02
C ILE A 105 -2.08 -12.48 2.38
N TYR A 106 -1.26 -11.83 3.20
CA TYR A 106 -0.24 -10.88 2.75
C TYR A 106 1.09 -11.59 2.48
N ASP A 107 1.82 -11.13 1.46
CA ASP A 107 3.20 -11.54 1.23
C ASP A 107 4.16 -10.68 2.08
N ASN A 108 5.09 -11.36 2.76
CA ASN A 108 6.00 -10.76 3.73
C ASN A 108 7.35 -10.35 3.13
N SER A 109 7.47 -10.37 1.82
CA SER A 109 8.73 -10.14 1.09
C SER A 109 9.22 -8.69 1.15
N THR A 110 8.29 -7.71 1.23
CA THR A 110 8.60 -6.27 1.18
C THR A 110 8.45 -5.57 2.53
N TYR A 111 7.43 -5.92 3.30
CA TYR A 111 7.16 -5.38 4.63
C TYR A 111 6.81 -6.52 5.56
N ILE A 112 7.39 -6.55 6.76
CA ILE A 112 7.09 -7.56 7.78
C ILE A 112 5.69 -7.32 8.36
N ASP A 113 5.40 -6.06 8.69
CA ASP A 113 4.11 -5.63 9.22
C ASP A 113 3.81 -4.20 8.74
N THR A 114 2.54 -3.94 8.44
CA THR A 114 2.03 -2.58 8.21
C THR A 114 0.75 -2.37 9.01
N LEU A 115 0.33 -1.11 9.21
CA LEU A 115 -0.95 -0.82 9.85
C LEU A 115 -2.13 -1.53 9.15
N VAL A 116 -2.03 -1.72 7.84
CA VAL A 116 -3.04 -2.41 7.03
C VAL A 116 -3.10 -3.91 7.37
N THR A 117 -1.94 -4.57 7.51
CA THR A 117 -1.89 -6.00 7.86
C THR A 117 -2.41 -6.26 9.28
N GLU A 118 -2.02 -5.43 10.24
CA GLU A 118 -2.46 -5.54 11.64
C GLU A 118 -3.97 -5.35 11.82
N VAL A 119 -4.55 -4.30 11.22
CA VAL A 119 -6.00 -4.04 11.32
C VAL A 119 -6.82 -5.13 10.63
N SER A 120 -6.30 -5.67 9.52
CA SER A 120 -6.94 -6.78 8.83
C SER A 120 -6.98 -8.04 9.69
N SER A 121 -5.91 -8.33 10.43
CA SER A 121 -5.82 -9.50 11.31
C SER A 121 -6.81 -9.44 12.47
N ILE A 122 -7.06 -8.25 13.04
CA ILE A 122 -7.98 -8.05 14.17
C ILE A 122 -9.45 -8.28 13.78
N LYS A 123 -9.79 -8.19 12.49
CA LYS A 123 -11.17 -8.31 12.00
C LYS A 123 -11.58 -9.74 11.63
N THR A 124 -10.68 -10.71 11.78
CA THR A 124 -10.89 -12.15 11.57
C THR A 124 -11.25 -12.85 12.87
#